data_AF-A0A6M6JKR6-F1
#
_entry.id   AF-A0A6M6JKR6-F1
#
_cell.length_a   1.000
_cell.length_b   1.000
_cell.length_c   1.000
_cell.angle_alpha   90.00
_cell.angle_beta   90.00
_cell.angle_gamma   90.00
#
_symmetry.space_group_name_H-M   'P 1'
#
loop_
_entity.id
_entity.type
_entity.pdbx_description
1 polymer ?
#
loop_
_entity_poly.entity_id
_entity_poly.type
_entity_poly.pdbx_seq_one_letter_code
_entity_poly.pdbx_strand_id
1 'polypeptide(L)'
;MDDHQRAVLNRLKTARGHVNGIITIVENDAYCPDVMKQLSAVQGLLEGASRLMLRRHLETCVAKAMQEGRTTEIVDELMETLKFDKHVFRPPQVRDGGELDPEGNHHD
;
A
#
# COMPACT_ATOMS: atom_id res chain seq x y z
N MET A 1 -11.82 15.87 9.85
CA MET A 1 -10.89 14.81 9.43
C MET A 1 -11.69 13.53 9.27
N ASP A 2 -11.83 13.04 8.05
CA ASP A 2 -12.64 11.85 7.76
C ASP A 2 -11.93 10.54 8.17
N ASP A 3 -12.68 9.43 8.14
CA ASP A 3 -12.22 8.13 8.58
C ASP A 3 -11.08 7.57 7.72
N HIS A 4 -11.11 7.83 6.40
CA HIS A 4 -10.02 7.46 5.50
C HIS A 4 -8.74 8.22 5.85
N GLN A 5 -8.82 9.54 6.02
CA GLN A 5 -7.67 10.37 6.43
C GLN A 5 -7.09 9.88 7.76
N ARG A 6 -7.93 9.46 8.72
CA ARG A 6 -7.48 8.89 10.00
C ARG A 6 -6.76 7.57 9.85
N ALA A 7 -7.33 6.67 9.08
CA ALA A 7 -6.71 5.37 8.85
C ALA A 7 -5.43 5.46 7.99
N VAL A 8 -5.29 6.47 7.13
CA VAL A 8 -4.03 6.77 6.44
C VAL A 8 -2.98 7.27 7.43
N LEU A 9 -3.30 8.29 8.23
CA LEU A 9 -2.35 8.82 9.23
C LEU A 9 -1.88 7.75 10.21
N ASN A 10 -2.77 6.86 10.64
CA ASN A 10 -2.39 5.75 11.52
C ASN A 10 -1.39 4.81 10.84
N ARG A 11 -1.62 4.41 9.58
CA ARG A 11 -0.66 3.57 8.82
C ARG A 11 0.68 4.26 8.64
N LEU A 12 0.69 5.56 8.33
CA LEU A 12 1.94 6.32 8.18
C LEU A 12 2.72 6.41 9.51
N LYS A 13 2.02 6.60 10.64
CA LYS A 13 2.65 6.58 11.98
C LYS A 13 3.23 5.21 12.31
N THR A 14 2.54 4.13 11.97
CA THR A 14 3.04 2.76 12.12
C THR A 14 4.26 2.54 11.24
N ALA A 15 4.20 2.89 9.95
CA ALA A 15 5.33 2.77 9.02
C ALA A 15 6.57 3.52 9.52
N ARG A 16 6.40 4.73 10.06
CA ARG A 16 7.49 5.48 10.70
C ARG A 16 8.12 4.72 11.87
N GLY A 17 7.31 4.09 12.72
CA GLY A 17 7.80 3.25 13.82
C GLY A 17 8.64 2.07 13.32
N HIS A 18 8.17 1.38 12.27
CA HIS A 18 8.93 0.30 11.63
C HIS A 18 10.24 0.80 11.01
N VAL A 19 10.23 1.93 10.30
CA VAL A 19 11.45 2.52 9.72
C VAL A 19 12.47 2.84 10.81
N ASN A 20 12.04 3.42 11.93
CA ASN A 20 12.94 3.67 13.06
C ASN A 20 13.54 2.36 13.60
N GLY A 21 12.74 1.29 13.73
CA GLY A 21 13.24 -0.02 14.14
C GLY A 21 14.24 -0.62 13.14
N ILE A 22 14.00 -0.45 11.84
CA ILE A 22 14.91 -0.88 10.77
C ILE A 22 16.26 -0.16 10.88
N ILE A 23 16.25 1.15 11.11
CA ILE A 23 17.47 1.93 11.29
C ILE A 23 18.29 1.34 12.45
N THR A 24 17.65 1.11 13.61
CA THR A 24 18.34 0.53 14.77
C THR A 24 18.95 -0.83 14.49
N ILE A 25 18.26 -1.75 13.81
CA ILE A 25 18.83 -3.08 13.53
C ILE A 25 19.97 -3.00 12.49
N VAL A 26 19.90 -2.07 11.53
CA VAL A 26 20.99 -1.84 10.57
C VAL A 26 22.22 -1.26 11.25
N GLU A 27 22.04 -0.30 12.16
CA GLU A 27 23.13 0.25 12.98
C GLU A 27 23.82 -0.81 13.85
N ASN A 28 23.11 -1.89 14.18
CA ASN A 28 23.63 -3.02 14.95
C ASN A 28 24.14 -4.19 14.06
N ASP A 29 24.39 -3.94 12.77
CA ASP A 29 24.89 -4.93 11.81
C ASP A 29 24.03 -6.22 11.73
N ALA A 30 22.70 -6.05 11.79
CA ALA A 30 21.76 -7.17 11.74
C ALA A 30 21.82 -7.92 10.40
N TYR A 31 21.48 -9.21 10.47
CA TYR A 31 21.47 -10.11 9.31
C TYR A 31 20.60 -9.57 8.17
N CYS A 32 21.21 -9.38 6.99
CA CYS A 32 20.59 -8.70 5.85
C CYS A 32 19.19 -9.24 5.47
N PRO A 33 18.94 -10.56 5.43
CA PRO A 33 17.61 -11.10 5.16
C PRO A 33 16.52 -10.63 6.13
N ASP A 34 16.85 -10.40 7.41
CA ASP A 34 15.86 -9.91 8.38
C ASP A 34 15.56 -8.43 8.17
N VAL A 35 16.58 -7.63 7.83
CA VAL A 35 16.39 -6.24 7.39
C VAL A 35 15.49 -6.18 6.15
N MET A 36 15.73 -7.04 5.15
CA MET A 36 14.92 -7.11 3.92
C MET A 36 13.44 -7.47 4.21
N LYS A 37 13.19 -8.39 5.14
CA LYS A 37 11.81 -8.71 5.59
C LYS A 37 11.12 -7.51 6.21
N GLN A 38 11.82 -6.77 7.07
CA GLN A 38 11.25 -5.57 7.71
C GLN A 38 10.99 -4.44 6.70
N LEU A 39 11.91 -4.22 5.74
CA LEU A 39 11.69 -3.29 4.63
C LEU A 39 10.44 -3.64 3.82
N SER A 40 10.24 -4.93 3.54
CA SER A 40 9.05 -5.42 2.83
C SER A 40 7.76 -5.16 3.62
N ALA A 41 7.80 -5.28 4.95
CA ALA A 41 6.66 -4.95 5.81
C ALA A 41 6.31 -3.45 5.75
N VAL A 42 7.31 -2.57 5.72
CA VAL A 42 7.10 -1.11 5.53
C VAL A 42 6.47 -0.83 4.18
N GLN A 43 6.95 -1.46 3.11
CA GLN A 43 6.36 -1.30 1.78
C GLN A 43 4.87 -1.68 1.76
N GLY A 44 4.49 -2.78 2.42
CA GLY A 44 3.08 -3.17 2.55
C GLY A 44 2.22 -2.15 3.32
N LEU A 45 2.76 -1.54 4.38
CA LEU A 45 2.08 -0.47 5.12
C LEU A 45 1.85 0.77 4.26
N LEU A 46 2.86 1.18 3.48
CA LEU A 46 2.78 2.32 2.57
C LEU A 46 1.81 2.05 1.41
N GLU A 47 1.83 0.85 0.84
CA GLU A 47 0.88 0.43 -0.19
C GLU A 47 -0.56 0.47 0.33
N GLY A 48 -0.80 -0.04 1.55
CA GLY A 48 -2.10 0.05 2.19
C GLY A 48 -2.57 1.49 2.46
N ALA A 49 -1.64 2.40 2.76
CA ALA A 49 -1.94 3.83 2.92
C ALA A 49 -2.28 4.48 1.56
N SER A 50 -1.52 4.17 0.50
CA SER A 50 -1.78 4.68 -0.86
C SER A 50 -3.17 4.28 -1.35
N ARG A 51 -3.52 2.98 -1.26
CA ARG A 51 -4.84 2.46 -1.65
C ARG A 51 -5.99 3.16 -0.91
N LEU A 52 -5.80 3.48 0.37
CA LEU A 52 -6.80 4.16 1.17
C LEU A 52 -6.94 5.65 0.79
N MET A 53 -5.82 6.31 0.48
CA MET A 53 -5.85 7.68 -0.05
C MET A 53 -6.52 7.75 -1.41
N LEU A 54 -6.24 6.79 -2.30
CA LEU A 54 -6.89 6.68 -3.61
C LEU A 54 -8.41 6.53 -3.45
N ARG A 55 -8.86 5.59 -2.60
CA ARG A 55 -10.29 5.41 -2.30
C ARG A 55 -10.93 6.72 -1.83
N ARG A 56 -10.30 7.41 -0.88
CA ARG A 56 -10.78 8.70 -0.37
C ARG A 56 -10.90 9.73 -1.50
N HIS A 57 -9.92 9.80 -2.40
CA HIS A 57 -9.92 10.74 -3.52
C HIS A 57 -11.09 10.47 -4.48
N LEU A 58 -11.37 9.20 -4.79
CA LEU A 58 -12.52 8.79 -5.59
C LEU A 58 -13.86 9.18 -4.94
N GLU A 59 -14.01 8.91 -3.64
CA GLU A 59 -15.25 9.16 -2.89
C GLU A 59 -15.49 10.64 -2.58
N THR A 60 -14.47 11.51 -2.67
CA THR A 60 -14.58 12.93 -2.29
C THR A 60 -14.32 13.87 -3.46
N CYS A 61 -13.08 13.95 -3.93
CA CYS A 61 -12.66 14.89 -4.97
C CYS A 61 -13.32 14.55 -6.31
N VAL A 62 -13.25 13.29 -6.74
CA VAL A 62 -13.85 12.85 -8.01
C VAL A 62 -15.37 12.96 -7.95
N ALA A 63 -16.00 12.46 -6.89
CA ALA A 63 -17.44 12.57 -6.70
C ALA A 63 -17.93 14.04 -6.77
N LYS A 64 -17.19 14.98 -6.17
CA LYS A 64 -17.49 16.41 -6.25
C LYS A 64 -17.30 16.97 -7.67
N ALA A 65 -16.19 16.65 -8.33
CA ALA A 65 -15.92 17.11 -9.69
C ALA A 65 -16.97 16.61 -10.70
N MET A 66 -17.50 15.40 -10.50
CA MET A 66 -18.63 14.89 -11.30
C MET A 66 -19.88 15.75 -11.16
N GLN A 67 -20.22 16.19 -9.94
CA GLN A 67 -21.35 17.10 -9.71
C GLN A 67 -21.13 18.48 -10.32
N GLU A 68 -19.87 18.92 -10.43
CA GLU A 68 -19.48 20.22 -10.98
C GLU A 68 -19.21 20.18 -12.50
N GLY A 69 -19.42 19.04 -13.17
CA GLY A 69 -19.19 18.89 -14.60
C GLY A 69 -17.71 18.85 -15.01
N ARG A 70 -16.78 18.69 -14.06
CA ARG A 70 -15.32 18.67 -14.24
C ARG A 70 -14.73 17.25 -14.23
N THR A 71 -15.49 16.26 -14.70
CA THR A 71 -15.10 14.84 -14.61
C THR A 71 -13.82 14.56 -15.40
N THR A 72 -13.72 15.05 -16.64
CA THR A 72 -12.56 14.79 -17.50
C THR A 72 -11.27 15.32 -16.87
N GLU A 73 -11.28 16.57 -16.40
CA GLU A 73 -10.13 17.24 -15.79
C GLU A 73 -9.59 16.47 -14.59
N ILE A 74 -10.45 16.03 -13.67
CA ILE A 74 -10.00 15.33 -12.47
C ILE A 74 -9.56 13.89 -12.76
N VAL A 75 -10.16 13.24 -13.75
CA VAL A 75 -9.75 11.90 -14.17
C VAL A 75 -8.35 11.96 -14.80
N ASP A 76 -8.07 12.96 -15.63
CA ASP A 76 -6.75 13.16 -16.22
C ASP A 76 -5.69 13.45 -15.15
N GLU A 77 -6.00 14.28 -14.15
CA GLU A 77 -5.13 14.53 -12.99
C GLU A 77 -4.83 13.24 -12.21
N LEU A 78 -5.87 12.43 -11.97
CA LEU A 78 -5.71 11.16 -11.28
C LEU A 78 -4.85 10.19 -12.09
N MET A 79 -5.08 10.10 -13.40
CA MET A 79 -4.30 9.22 -14.30
C MET A 79 -2.83 9.64 -14.36
N GLU A 80 -2.51 10.94 -14.33
CA GLU A 80 -1.14 11.42 -14.21
C GLU A 80 -0.49 10.97 -12.89
N THR A 81 -1.23 11.08 -11.78
CA THR A 81 -0.74 10.69 -10.46
C THR A 81 -0.51 9.18 -10.35
N LEU A 82 -1.37 8.36 -10.96
CA LEU A 82 -1.26 6.89 -10.92
C LEU A 82 -0.02 6.35 -11.63
N LYS A 83 0.63 7.12 -12.52
CA LYS A 83 1.91 6.73 -13.14
C LYS A 83 3.01 6.47 -12.11
N PHE A 84 2.92 7.10 -10.94
CA PHE A 84 3.89 6.94 -9.87
C PHE A 84 3.57 5.76 -8.93
N ASP A 85 2.32 5.29 -8.94
CA ASP A 85 1.91 4.14 -8.14
C ASP A 85 2.07 2.83 -8.93
N LYS A 86 3.28 2.26 -8.84
CA LYS A 86 3.64 0.98 -9.47
C LYS A 86 2.85 -0.22 -8.91
N HIS A 87 2.09 -0.04 -7.83
CA HIS A 87 1.36 -1.11 -7.14
C HIS A 87 -0.11 -1.16 -7.55
N VAL A 88 -0.70 -0.06 -8.04
CA VAL A 88 -2.09 -0.05 -8.53
C VAL A 88 -2.28 -0.98 -9.72
N PHE A 89 -1.26 -1.13 -10.57
CA PHE A 89 -1.27 -2.04 -11.72
C PHE A 89 -0.67 -3.41 -11.44
N ARG A 90 -0.26 -3.67 -10.19
CA ARG A 90 0.29 -4.97 -9.81
C ARG A 90 -0.86 -5.92 -9.49
N PRO A 91 -0.93 -7.11 -10.15
CA PRO A 91 -1.90 -8.12 -9.75
C PRO A 91 -1.72 -8.44 -8.25
N PRO A 92 -2.81 -8.73 -7.52
CA PRO A 92 -2.70 -9.08 -6.10
C PRO A 92 -1.67 -10.21 -5.96
N GLN A 93 -0.64 -9.97 -5.16
CA GLN A 93 0.37 -10.98 -4.87
C GLN A 93 -0.37 -12.15 -4.22
N VAL A 94 -0.47 -13.27 -4.94
CA VAL A 94 -0.92 -14.53 -4.36
C VAL A 94 0.05 -14.79 -3.21
N ARG A 95 -0.47 -14.85 -1.98
CA ARG A 95 0.34 -15.30 -0.85
C ARG A 95 0.60 -16.76 -1.14
N ASP A 96 1.84 -17.11 -1.46
CA ASP A 96 2.25 -18.52 -1.56
C ASP A 96 1.75 -19.25 -0.31
N GLY A 97 0.75 -20.07 -0.55
CA GLY A 97 0.01 -20.83 0.45
C GLY A 97 -0.24 -22.18 -0.16
N GLY A 98 0.82 -22.99 -0.18
CA GLY A 98 0.80 -24.39 -0.59
C GLY A 98 0.78 -24.59 -2.10
N GLU A 99 1.86 -25.14 -2.64
CA GLU A 99 1.75 -25.93 -3.86
C GLU A 99 0.80 -27.10 -3.53
N LEU A 100 -0.40 -27.08 -4.11
CA LEU A 100 -1.24 -28.28 -4.13
C LEU A 100 -0.52 -29.27 -5.04
N ASP A 101 -0.23 -30.47 -4.52
CA ASP A 101 0.14 -31.58 -5.38
C ASP A 101 -0.99 -31.81 -6.42
N PRO A 102 -0.73 -32.49 -7.55
CA PRO A 102 -1.76 -32.74 -8.56
C PRO A 102 -2.99 -33.53 -8.04
N GLU A 103 -2.97 -34.00 -6.79
CA GLU A 103 -4.03 -34.75 -6.12
C GLU A 103 -4.81 -33.90 -5.09
N GLY A 104 -4.37 -32.67 -4.81
CA GLY A 104 -5.07 -31.69 -3.97
C GLY A 104 -4.89 -31.87 -2.46
N ASN A 105 -3.79 -32.46 -1.99
CA ASN A 105 -3.58 -32.73 -0.56
C ASN A 105 -2.49 -31.83 0.08
N HIS A 106 -2.68 -31.47 1.34
CA HIS A 106 -1.67 -30.76 2.14
C HIS A 106 -0.82 -31.78 2.92
N HIS A 107 0.50 -31.69 2.77
CA HIS A 107 1.44 -32.33 3.69
C HIS A 107 1.92 -31.30 4.72
N ASP A 108 1.79 -31.66 6.00
CA ASP A 108 2.30 -30.91 7.17
C ASP A 108 3.84 -30.89 7.25
#